data_AF-A0AAD2EQU1-F1
#
_entry.id   AF-A0AAD2EQU1-F1
#
_cell.length_a   1.000
_cell.length_b   1.000
_cell.length_c   1.000
_cell.angle_alpha   90.00
_cell.angle_beta   90.00
_cell.angle_gamma   90.00
#
_symmetry.space_group_name_H-M   'P 1'
#
loop_
_entity.id
_entity.type
_entity.pdbx_description
1 polymer ?
#
loop_
_entity_poly.entity_id
_entity_poly.type
_entity_poly.pdbx_seq_one_letter_code
_entity_poly.pdbx_strand_id
1 'polypeptide(L)' 'MANAATTHIHNVSLDQLDELNKHAAQLSALLATISGGGFQAFKECVEEVQDNTLWLASDLANKIRDGLLPLASGSES' A
#
# COMPACT_ATOMS: atom_id res chain seq x y z
N MET A 1 -24.43 22.33 -32.81
CA MET A 1 -24.66 21.99 -31.39
C MET A 1 -23.63 20.94 -31.01
N ALA A 2 -22.50 21.35 -30.41
CA ALA A 2 -21.44 20.43 -29.99
C ALA A 2 -21.53 20.28 -28.47
N ASN A 3 -21.96 19.11 -28.02
CA ASN A 3 -22.10 18.80 -26.59
C ASN A 3 -20.70 18.42 -26.08
N ALA A 4 -20.14 19.27 -25.22
CA ALA A 4 -18.84 19.04 -24.60
C ALA A 4 -18.94 17.78 -23.74
N ALA A 5 -18.28 16.71 -24.18
CA ALA A 5 -18.05 15.52 -23.37
C ALA A 5 -17.13 15.92 -22.23
N THR A 6 -17.71 16.31 -21.11
CA THR A 6 -17.00 16.60 -19.86
C THR A 6 -16.28 15.33 -19.42
N THR A 7 -14.97 15.30 -19.64
CA THR A 7 -14.08 14.23 -19.21
C THR A 7 -14.11 14.14 -17.68
N HIS A 8 -14.65 13.05 -17.15
CA HIS A 8 -14.55 12.71 -15.72
C HIS A 8 -13.08 12.36 -15.41
N ILE A 9 -12.28 13.37 -15.09
CA ILE A 9 -10.95 13.17 -14.52
C ILE A 9 -11.18 12.58 -13.12
N HIS A 10 -10.82 11.30 -12.93
CA HIS A 10 -10.76 10.68 -11.61
C HIS A 10 -9.68 11.39 -10.80
N ASN A 11 -10.11 12.38 -10.00
CA ASN A 11 -9.22 13.13 -9.14
C ASN A 11 -9.01 12.33 -7.85
N VAL A 12 -7.88 11.62 -7.74
CA VAL A 12 -7.43 11.06 -6.46
C VAL A 12 -7.30 12.24 -5.48
N SER A 13 -7.95 12.16 -4.32
CA SER A 13 -7.83 13.24 -3.34
C SER A 13 -6.40 13.27 -2.79
N LEU A 14 -5.90 14.46 -2.44
CA LEU A 14 -4.59 14.59 -1.80
C LEU A 14 -4.51 13.74 -0.53
N ASP A 15 -5.61 13.64 0.23
CA ASP A 15 -5.71 12.79 1.42
C ASP A 15 -5.50 11.30 1.10
N GLN A 16 -6.02 10.81 -0.03
CA GLN A 16 -5.82 9.42 -0.46
C GLN A 16 -4.36 9.16 -0.85
N LEU A 17 -3.71 10.13 -1.51
CA LEU A 17 -2.30 10.02 -1.87
C LEU A 17 -1.40 10.05 -0.62
N ASP A 18 -1.71 10.91 0.36
CA ASP A 18 -0.98 11.00 1.62
C ASP A 18 -1.10 9.70 2.43
N GLU A 19 -2.30 9.12 2.54
CA GLU A 19 -2.49 7.83 3.23
C GLU A 19 -1.80 6.68 2.47
N LEU A 20 -1.77 6.69 1.13
CA LEU A 20 -1.01 5.71 0.36
C LEU A 20 0.50 5.81 0.64
N ASN A 21 1.04 7.03 0.62
CA ASN A 21 2.46 7.28 0.91
C ASN A 21 2.83 6.84 2.33
N LYS A 22 1.95 7.10 3.29
CA LYS A 22 2.11 6.68 4.69
C LYS A 22 2.15 5.15 4.82
N HIS A 23 1.20 4.42 4.21
CA HIS A 23 1.23 2.96 4.24
C HIS A 23 2.47 2.39 3.54
N ALA A 24 2.90 2.98 2.41
CA ALA A 24 4.11 2.58 1.72
C ALA A 24 5.38 2.78 2.58
N ALA A 25 5.49 3.91 3.29
CA ALA A 25 6.57 4.17 4.21
C ALA A 25 6.58 3.17 5.39
N GLN A 26 5.41 2.88 5.95
CA GLN A 26 5.26 1.88 7.02
C GLN A 26 5.67 0.49 6.55
N LEU A 27 5.24 0.06 5.36
CA LEU A 27 5.61 -1.22 4.79
C LEU A 27 7.12 -1.29 4.53
N SER A 28 7.72 -0.23 3.99
CA SER A 28 9.16 -0.16 3.76
C SER A 28 9.97 -0.34 5.05
N ALA A 29 9.58 0.34 6.12
CA ALA A 29 10.21 0.18 7.43
C ALA A 29 10.04 -1.24 7.97
N LEU A 30 8.85 -1.83 7.83
CA LEU A 30 8.58 -3.19 8.29
C LEU A 30 9.39 -4.24 7.51
N LEU A 31 9.53 -4.06 6.20
CA LEU A 31 10.37 -4.90 5.35
C LEU A 31 11.85 -4.84 5.76
N ALA A 32 12.35 -3.68 6.21
CA ALA A 32 13.71 -3.57 6.74
C ALA A 32 13.92 -4.34 8.06
N THR A 33 12.83 -4.65 8.78
CA THR A 33 12.85 -5.49 9.99
C THR A 33 12.81 -6.97 9.64
N ILE A 34 11.97 -7.39 8.69
CA ILE A 34 11.81 -8.81 8.31
C ILE A 34 12.75 -9.26 7.19
N SER A 35 13.59 -8.37 6.67
CA SER A 35 14.62 -8.65 5.67
C SER A 35 15.88 -7.83 5.94
N GLY A 36 17.00 -8.17 5.31
CA GLY A 36 18.24 -7.41 5.45
C GLY A 36 18.77 -7.38 6.90
N GLY A 37 19.19 -6.20 7.36
CA GLY A 37 19.88 -6.02 8.65
C GLY A 37 19.04 -6.31 9.89
N GLY A 38 17.71 -6.16 9.81
CA GLY A 38 16.79 -6.46 10.94
C GLY A 38 16.42 -7.94 11.07
N PHE A 39 16.68 -8.75 10.05
CA PHE A 39 16.15 -10.10 9.95
C PHE A 39 16.58 -11.02 11.10
N GLN A 40 17.83 -10.89 11.57
CA GLN A 40 18.32 -11.70 12.67
C GLN A 40 17.57 -11.38 13.98
N ALA A 41 17.34 -10.10 14.27
CA ALA A 41 16.55 -9.67 15.43
C ALA A 41 15.09 -10.12 15.32
N PHE A 42 14.51 -10.07 14.11
CA PHE A 42 13.17 -10.58 13.84
C PHE A 42 13.04 -12.09 14.16
N LYS A 43 14.02 -12.91 13.75
CA LYS A 43 14.03 -14.35 14.06
C LYS A 43 14.20 -14.67 15.55
N GLU A 44 14.77 -13.75 16.32
CA GLU A 44 14.95 -13.89 17.77
C GLU A 44 13.68 -13.52 18.54
N CYS A 45 12.70 -12.88 17.90
CA CYS A 45 11.39 -12.64 18.49
C CYS A 45 10.61 -13.94 18.71
N VAL A 46 9.66 -13.92 19.64
CA VAL A 46 8.70 -15.03 19.84
C VAL A 46 7.80 -15.19 18.60
N GLU A 47 7.32 -16.42 18.36
CA GLU A 47 6.52 -16.78 17.18
C GLU A 47 5.32 -15.84 16.97
N GLU A 48 4.60 -15.50 18.03
CA GLU A 48 3.48 -14.55 17.98
C GLU A 48 3.88 -13.18 17.40
N VAL A 49 5.05 -12.67 17.77
CA VAL A 49 5.56 -11.40 17.24
C VAL A 49 5.96 -11.55 15.78
N GLN A 50 6.52 -12.70 15.40
CA GLN A 50 6.87 -12.97 14.02
C GLN A 50 5.62 -12.99 13.13
N ASP A 51 4.59 -13.73 13.55
CA ASP A 51 3.32 -13.85 12.85
C ASP A 51 2.61 -12.50 12.73
N ASN A 52 2.52 -11.75 13.83
CA ASN A 52 1.90 -10.42 13.84
C ASN A 52 2.61 -9.46 12.88
N THR A 53 3.94 -9.53 12.80
CA THR A 53 4.75 -8.69 11.90
C THR A 53 4.51 -9.07 10.44
N LEU A 54 4.45 -10.37 10.11
CA LEU A 54 4.15 -10.85 8.76
C LEU A 54 2.73 -10.51 8.35
N TRP A 55 1.77 -10.65 9.27
CA TRP A 55 0.39 -10.26 9.05
C TRP A 55 0.25 -8.77 8.76
N LEU A 56 0.91 -7.92 9.56
CA LEU A 56 0.92 -6.47 9.35
C LEU A 56 1.53 -6.08 7.99
N ALA A 57 2.58 -6.76 7.54
CA ALA A 57 3.18 -6.52 6.24
C ALA A 57 2.19 -6.85 5.10
N SER A 58 1.48 -7.97 5.23
CA SER A 58 0.43 -8.38 4.28
C SER A 58 -0.74 -7.38 4.26
N ASP A 59 -1.21 -6.94 5.42
CA ASP A 59 -2.28 -5.95 5.55
C ASP A 59 -1.91 -4.61 4.89
N LEU A 60 -0.70 -4.11 5.13
CA LEU A 60 -0.20 -2.88 4.51
C LEU A 60 -0.08 -3.03 2.98
N ALA A 61 0.42 -4.17 2.49
CA ALA A 61 0.50 -4.44 1.05
C ALA A 61 -0.90 -4.46 0.40
N ASN A 62 -1.88 -5.06 1.06
CA ASN A 62 -3.27 -5.04 0.61
C ASN A 62 -3.84 -3.62 0.59
N LYS A 63 -3.64 -2.82 1.64
CA LYS A 63 -4.08 -1.41 1.69
C LYS A 63 -3.47 -0.57 0.57
N ILE A 64 -2.18 -0.76 0.27
CA ILE A 64 -1.51 -0.09 -0.85
C ILE A 64 -2.12 -0.52 -2.18
N ARG A 65 -2.25 -1.83 -2.43
CA ARG A 65 -2.87 -2.37 -3.65
C ARG A 65 -4.29 -1.84 -3.83
N ASP A 66 -5.09 -1.84 -2.78
CA ASP A 66 -6.50 -1.47 -2.85
C ASP A 66 -6.66 0.06 -2.99
N GLY A 67 -5.72 0.84 -2.44
CA GLY A 67 -5.59 2.28 -2.74
C GLY A 67 -5.14 2.57 -4.17
N LEU A 68 -4.49 1.61 -4.84
CA LEU A 68 -4.09 1.69 -6.25
C LEU A 68 -5.17 1.15 -7.22
N LEU A 69 -6.15 0.36 -6.76
CA LEU A 69 -7.20 -0.23 -7.61
C LEU A 69 -8.02 0.81 -8.41
N PRO A 70 -8.33 2.02 -7.91
CA PRO A 70 -8.99 3.06 -8.72
C PRO A 70 -8.15 3.58 -9.90
N LEU A 71 -6.84 3.30 -9.92
CA LEU A 71 -5.92 3.73 -10.99
C LEU A 71 -5.81 2.70 -12.13
N ALA A 72 -6.19 1.43 -11.88
CA ALA A 72 -5.99 0.32 -12.81
C ALA A 72 -7.22 0.01 -13.69
N SER A 73 -8.40 0.55 -13.36
CA SER A 73 -9.66 0.25 -14.08
C SER A 73 -9.85 1.03 -15.40
N GLY A 74 -8.81 1.73 -15.88
CA GLY A 74 -8.82 2.55 -17.09
C GLY A 74 -8.33 1.83 -18.36
N SER A 75 -8.63 0.54 -18.53
CA SER A 75 -8.23 -0.19 -19.75
C SER A 75 -9.17 -1.34 -20.11
N GLU A 76 -10.47 -1.08 -20.28
CA GLU A 76 -11.31 -1.96 -21.11
C GLU A 76 -12.14 -1.08 -22.04
N SER A 77 -11.86 -1.22 -23.35
CA SER A 77 -12.52 -0.57 -24.49
C SER A 77 -13.76 -1.35 -24.92
#